data_AF-A0A6M0BNL4-F1
#
_entry.id   AF-A0A6M0BNL4-F1
#
_cell.length_a   1.000
_cell.length_b   1.000
_cell.length_c   1.000
_cell.angle_alpha   90.00
_cell.angle_beta   90.00
_cell.angle_gamma   90.00
#
_symmetry.space_group_name_H-M   'P 1'
#
loop_
_entity.id
_entity.type
_entity.pdbx_description
1 polymer ?
#
loop_
_entity_poly.entity_id
_entity_poly.type
_entity_poly.pdbx_seq_one_letter_code
_entity_poly.pdbx_strand_id
1 'polypeptide(L)'
;MKHLQRQLNVFRFGPLVVDGIFGVATEEAVKKFQKYYGLTVDGIVGSQTWGVIDTRKIVRTTLFLGSTGEDVEYLQRRLNGLRYASLVVDGIFGVATEEAVKKFQKFNDLTVDGIVGPHTWAILELIDV
;
A
#
# COMPACT_ATOMS: atom_id res chain seq x y z
N MET A 1 7.53 -3.76 -8.27
CA MET A 1 8.00 -2.77 -9.29
C MET A 1 6.88 -2.04 -10.02
N LYS A 2 5.75 -2.69 -10.36
CA LYS A 2 4.59 -1.99 -10.96
C LYS A 2 4.00 -0.91 -10.05
N HIS A 3 3.98 -1.15 -8.73
CA HIS A 3 3.58 -0.14 -7.73
C HIS A 3 4.35 1.17 -7.89
N LEU A 4 5.67 1.12 -7.97
CA LEU A 4 6.53 2.28 -8.20
C LEU A 4 6.08 3.08 -9.44
N GLN A 5 5.96 2.40 -10.59
CA GLN A 5 5.60 3.05 -11.85
C GLN A 5 4.20 3.70 -11.79
N ARG A 6 3.24 3.05 -11.13
CA ARG A 6 1.91 3.63 -10.88
C ARG A 6 2.02 4.89 -10.03
N GLN A 7 2.76 4.84 -8.92
CA GLN A 7 2.92 6.00 -8.04
C GLN A 7 3.61 7.15 -8.77
N LEU A 8 4.71 6.91 -9.47
CA LEU A 8 5.39 7.95 -10.26
C LEU A 8 4.46 8.57 -11.30
N ASN A 9 3.56 7.79 -11.92
CA ASN A 9 2.50 8.34 -12.78
C ASN A 9 1.49 9.20 -12.00
N VAL A 10 1.03 8.76 -10.82
CA VAL A 10 0.12 9.52 -9.94
C VAL A 10 0.75 10.86 -9.51
N PHE A 11 2.02 10.85 -9.13
CA PHE A 11 2.80 12.05 -8.80
C PHE A 11 3.21 12.87 -10.04
N ARG A 12 2.78 12.47 -11.25
CA ARG A 12 3.06 13.15 -12.53
C ARG A 12 4.55 13.23 -12.91
N PHE A 13 5.34 12.27 -12.46
CA PHE A 13 6.73 12.05 -12.90
C PHE A 13 6.84 11.08 -14.09
N GLY A 14 5.71 10.64 -14.65
CA GLY A 14 5.61 9.86 -15.89
C GLY A 14 5.48 10.71 -17.17
N PRO A 15 4.95 10.13 -18.28
CA PRO A 15 4.23 8.86 -18.37
C PRO A 15 5.15 7.64 -18.43
N LEU A 16 4.93 6.68 -17.53
CA LEU A 16 5.59 5.38 -17.52
C LEU A 16 4.62 4.28 -17.95
N VAL A 17 5.12 3.32 -18.74
CA VAL A 17 4.45 2.04 -18.93
C VAL A 17 4.54 1.26 -17.61
N VAL A 18 3.40 0.74 -17.14
CA VAL A 18 3.32 -0.04 -15.90
C VAL A 18 3.54 -1.53 -16.21
N ASP A 19 4.73 -1.84 -16.71
CA ASP A 19 5.14 -3.20 -17.11
C ASP A 19 5.85 -3.96 -15.98
N GLY A 20 6.32 -3.26 -14.94
CA GLY A 20 7.11 -3.81 -13.85
C GLY A 20 8.61 -3.86 -14.13
N ILE A 21 9.06 -3.35 -15.27
CA ILE A 21 10.46 -3.32 -15.68
C ILE A 21 11.07 -1.98 -15.26
N PHE A 22 12.13 -2.04 -14.44
CA PHE A 22 12.90 -0.86 -14.10
C PHE A 22 13.87 -0.51 -15.25
N GLY A 23 13.34 0.11 -16.30
CA GLY A 23 14.13 0.62 -17.42
C GLY A 23 14.53 2.09 -17.24
N VAL A 24 15.22 2.63 -18.25
CA VAL A 24 15.72 4.02 -18.28
C VAL A 24 14.64 5.04 -17.93
N ALA A 25 13.43 4.90 -18.49
CA ALA A 25 12.32 5.80 -18.20
C ALA A 25 11.91 5.79 -16.71
N THR A 26 11.93 4.62 -16.07
CA THR A 26 11.60 4.48 -14.65
C THR A 26 12.70 5.09 -13.78
N GLU A 27 13.97 4.85 -14.12
CA GLU A 27 15.11 5.45 -13.42
C GLU A 27 15.08 6.99 -13.49
N GLU A 28 14.83 7.56 -14.67
CA GLU A 28 14.71 9.00 -14.85
C GLU A 28 13.56 9.60 -14.03
N ALA A 29 12.40 8.92 -14.01
CA ALA A 29 11.27 9.34 -13.19
C ALA A 29 11.59 9.29 -11.69
N VAL A 30 12.33 8.28 -11.23
CA VAL A 30 12.83 8.20 -9.85
C VAL A 30 13.77 9.36 -9.54
N LYS A 31 14.72 9.68 -10.42
CA LYS A 31 15.64 10.81 -10.21
C LYS A 31 14.91 12.16 -10.17
N LYS A 32 13.89 12.36 -11.03
CA LYS A 32 13.03 13.56 -11.01
C LYS A 32 12.26 13.66 -9.70
N PHE A 33 11.68 12.56 -9.25
CA PHE A 33 10.97 12.48 -7.97
C PHE A 33 11.90 12.79 -6.80
N GLN A 34 13.06 12.13 -6.72
CA GLN A 34 14.06 12.35 -5.67
C GLN A 34 14.49 13.82 -5.63
N LYS A 35 14.79 14.41 -6.79
CA LYS A 35 15.15 15.83 -6.89
C LYS A 35 14.03 16.74 -6.40
N TYR A 36 12.78 16.48 -6.77
CA TYR A 36 11.64 17.29 -6.38
C TYR A 36 11.39 17.27 -4.87
N TYR A 37 11.54 16.09 -4.24
CA TYR A 37 11.32 15.90 -2.81
C TYR A 37 12.58 16.08 -1.95
N GLY A 38 13.68 16.56 -2.53
CA GLY A 38 14.92 16.84 -1.79
C GLY A 38 15.63 15.60 -1.22
N LEU A 39 15.44 14.44 -1.87
CA LEU A 39 16.11 13.18 -1.53
C LEU A 39 17.46 13.05 -2.24
N THR A 40 18.27 12.08 -1.82
CA THR A 40 19.47 11.67 -2.58
C THR A 40 19.07 11.27 -4.00
N VAL A 41 19.67 11.90 -5.02
CA VAL A 41 19.34 11.69 -6.44
C VAL A 41 20.25 10.62 -7.05
N ASP A 42 20.05 9.38 -6.65
CA ASP A 42 20.85 8.23 -7.10
C ASP A 42 20.09 7.34 -8.10
N GLY A 43 18.79 7.57 -8.31
CA GLY A 43 17.94 6.70 -9.13
C GLY A 43 17.58 5.38 -8.43
N ILE A 44 17.96 5.20 -7.17
CA ILE A 44 17.70 4.01 -6.37
C ILE A 44 16.47 4.25 -5.50
N VAL A 45 15.51 3.34 -5.57
CA VAL A 45 14.30 3.41 -4.73
C VAL A 45 14.56 2.73 -3.38
N GLY A 46 15.32 3.41 -2.53
CA GLY A 46 15.59 3.01 -1.15
C GLY A 46 14.49 3.42 -0.17
N SER A 47 14.73 3.22 1.13
CA SER A 47 13.75 3.49 2.20
C SER A 47 13.28 4.95 2.25
N GLN A 48 14.15 5.92 1.98
CA GLN A 48 13.80 7.34 1.92
C GLN A 48 12.89 7.64 0.73
N THR A 49 13.21 7.10 -0.45
CA THR A 49 12.38 7.24 -1.65
C THR A 49 11.01 6.58 -1.44
N TRP A 50 10.98 5.37 -0.89
CA TRP A 50 9.72 4.68 -0.55
C TRP A 50 8.91 5.42 0.51
N GLY A 51 9.55 6.01 1.51
CA GLY A 51 8.87 6.81 2.53
C GLY A 51 8.06 7.96 1.93
N VAL A 52 8.57 8.59 0.86
CA VAL A 52 7.85 9.66 0.16
C VAL A 52 6.85 9.11 -0.87
N ILE A 53 7.23 8.10 -1.65
CA ILE A 53 6.35 7.51 -2.68
C ILE A 53 5.09 6.91 -2.05
N ASP A 54 5.23 6.31 -0.88
CA ASP A 54 4.13 5.77 -0.13
C ASP A 54 3.54 6.80 0.84
N THR A 55 3.68 8.13 0.64
CA THR A 55 3.16 9.15 1.60
C THR A 55 1.66 9.10 1.88
N ARG A 56 0.88 8.31 1.13
CA ARG A 56 -0.47 7.84 1.58
C ARG A 56 -0.43 7.05 2.91
N LYS A 57 0.75 6.61 3.37
CA LYS A 57 1.04 6.01 4.67
C LYS A 57 0.84 6.96 5.84
N ILE A 58 0.78 8.27 5.64
CA ILE A 58 0.65 9.20 6.76
C ILE A 58 -0.84 9.40 7.06
N VAL A 59 -1.34 8.50 7.90
CA VAL A 59 -2.65 8.49 8.59
C VAL A 59 -3.84 7.93 7.79
N ARG A 60 -3.78 6.65 7.39
CA ARG A 60 -5.03 5.87 7.40
C ARG A 60 -5.48 5.71 8.84
N THR A 61 -6.79 5.80 9.07
CA THR A 61 -7.33 5.64 10.42
C THR A 61 -7.05 4.23 10.91
N THR A 62 -6.87 4.07 12.23
CA THR A 62 -6.82 2.74 12.83
C THR A 62 -8.20 2.11 12.70
N LEU A 63 -8.32 1.03 11.93
CA LEU A 63 -9.58 0.32 11.79
C LEU A 63 -9.66 -0.84 12.78
N PHE A 64 -10.86 -1.04 13.31
CA PHE A 64 -11.19 -2.12 14.25
C PHE A 64 -12.67 -2.47 14.10
N LEU A 65 -13.10 -3.55 14.77
CA LEU A 65 -14.50 -4.00 14.75
C LEU A 65 -15.48 -2.84 15.00
N GLY A 66 -16.42 -2.64 14.07
CA GLY A 66 -17.39 -1.54 14.09
C GLY A 66 -16.97 -0.28 13.34
N SER A 67 -15.72 -0.17 12.87
CA SER A 67 -15.30 0.90 11.97
C SER A 67 -16.08 0.85 10.65
N THR A 68 -16.32 2.00 10.03
CA THR A 68 -17.01 2.10 8.74
C THR A 68 -16.36 3.12 7.80
N GLY A 69 -16.65 3.01 6.50
CA GLY A 69 -16.28 4.00 5.49
C GLY A 69 -15.29 3.52 4.43
N GLU A 70 -14.77 4.45 3.63
CA GLU A 70 -13.95 4.16 2.45
C GLU A 70 -12.67 3.38 2.76
N ASP A 71 -12.03 3.65 3.91
CA ASP A 71 -10.85 2.91 4.34
C ASP A 71 -11.17 1.43 4.63
N VAL A 72 -12.38 1.13 5.12
CA VAL A 72 -12.83 -0.25 5.34
C VAL A 72 -13.12 -0.93 4.01
N GLU A 73 -13.76 -0.24 3.06
CA GLU A 73 -13.96 -0.79 1.71
C GLU A 73 -12.62 -1.11 1.04
N TYR A 74 -11.65 -0.20 1.18
CA TYR A 74 -10.31 -0.39 0.65
C TYR A 74 -9.64 -1.62 1.27
N LEU A 75 -9.69 -1.75 2.60
CA LEU A 75 -9.20 -2.93 3.33
C LEU A 75 -9.85 -4.22 2.79
N GLN A 76 -11.18 -4.25 2.68
CA GLN A 76 -11.92 -5.43 2.23
C GLN A 76 -11.53 -5.84 0.81
N ARG A 77 -11.41 -4.89 -0.13
CA ARG A 77 -10.94 -5.15 -1.50
C ARG A 77 -9.52 -5.73 -1.49
N ARG A 78 -8.64 -5.17 -0.66
CA ARG A 78 -7.25 -5.60 -0.56
C ARG A 78 -7.11 -7.01 0.00
N LEU A 79 -7.84 -7.32 1.07
CA LEU A 79 -7.88 -8.66 1.67
C LEU A 79 -8.47 -9.70 0.72
N ASN A 80 -9.51 -9.37 -0.04
CA ASN A 80 -10.07 -10.26 -1.06
C ASN A 80 -9.08 -10.55 -2.19
N GLY A 81 -8.28 -9.55 -2.57
CA GLY A 81 -7.24 -9.70 -3.57
C GLY A 81 -6.12 -10.67 -3.17
N LEU A 82 -5.84 -10.80 -1.87
CA LEU A 82 -4.84 -11.73 -1.32
C LEU A 82 -5.26 -13.22 -1.37
N ARG A 83 -6.45 -13.54 -1.92
CA ARG A 83 -7.02 -14.91 -2.03
C ARG A 83 -7.27 -15.65 -0.71
N TYR A 84 -7.16 -14.96 0.44
CA TYR A 84 -7.43 -15.54 1.77
C TYR A 84 -8.78 -15.13 2.36
N ALA A 85 -9.50 -14.23 1.68
CA ALA A 85 -10.78 -13.70 2.14
C ALA A 85 -11.79 -13.65 0.99
N SER A 86 -13.07 -13.79 1.34
CA SER A 86 -14.21 -13.63 0.43
C SER A 86 -15.24 -12.71 1.10
N LEU A 87 -14.78 -11.52 1.46
CA LEU A 87 -15.55 -10.50 2.16
C LEU A 87 -16.53 -9.82 1.21
N VAL A 88 -17.69 -9.47 1.74
CA VAL A 88 -18.53 -8.44 1.14
C VAL A 88 -17.79 -7.10 1.29
N VAL A 89 -17.73 -6.31 0.21
CA VAL A 89 -17.15 -4.96 0.24
C VAL A 89 -18.29 -3.98 0.49
N ASP A 90 -18.65 -3.81 1.76
CA ASP A 90 -19.77 -2.98 2.22
C ASP A 90 -19.32 -1.77 3.04
N GLY A 91 -18.01 -1.62 3.27
CA GLY A 91 -17.46 -0.55 4.08
C GLY A 91 -17.75 -0.70 5.57
N ILE A 92 -18.12 -1.89 6.04
CA ILE A 92 -18.38 -2.20 7.45
C ILE A 92 -17.35 -3.21 7.97
N PHE A 93 -16.62 -2.82 9.01
CA PHE A 93 -15.65 -3.69 9.65
C PHE A 93 -16.37 -4.61 10.64
N GLY A 94 -17.05 -5.63 10.11
CA GLY A 94 -17.70 -6.68 10.89
C GLY A 94 -16.76 -7.85 11.25
N VAL A 95 -17.33 -8.87 11.90
CA VAL A 95 -16.60 -10.06 12.38
C VAL A 95 -15.83 -10.76 11.25
N ALA A 96 -16.42 -10.89 10.06
CA ALA A 96 -15.73 -11.50 8.92
C ALA A 96 -14.47 -10.72 8.51
N THR A 97 -14.53 -9.39 8.54
CA THR A 97 -13.39 -8.52 8.24
C THR A 97 -12.31 -8.65 9.31
N GLU A 98 -12.69 -8.71 10.59
CA GLU A 98 -11.76 -8.93 11.70
C GLU A 98 -11.02 -10.27 11.59
N GLU A 99 -11.73 -11.36 11.28
CA GLU A 99 -11.12 -12.68 11.07
C GLU A 99 -10.14 -12.68 9.89
N ALA A 100 -10.47 -11.98 8.81
CA ALA A 100 -9.58 -11.83 7.65
C ALA A 100 -8.33 -11.02 8.01
N VAL A 101 -8.46 -9.96 8.82
CA VAL A 101 -7.32 -9.20 9.35
C VAL A 101 -6.44 -10.05 10.25
N LYS A 102 -7.02 -10.83 11.17
CA LYS A 102 -6.24 -11.72 12.05
C LYS A 102 -5.49 -12.79 11.25
N LYS A 103 -6.11 -13.36 10.21
CA LYS A 103 -5.43 -14.27 9.27
C LYS A 103 -4.26 -13.56 8.58
N PHE A 104 -4.50 -12.38 8.03
CA PHE A 104 -3.46 -11.58 7.38
C PHE A 104 -2.28 -11.28 8.31
N GLN A 105 -2.55 -10.82 9.52
CA GLN A 105 -1.55 -10.53 10.54
C GLN A 105 -0.73 -11.79 10.86
N LYS A 106 -1.41 -12.92 11.09
CA LYS A 106 -0.75 -14.21 11.35
C LYS A 106 0.14 -14.66 10.20
N PHE A 107 -0.30 -14.50 8.95
CA PHE A 107 0.49 -14.89 7.78
C PHE A 107 1.71 -14.01 7.54
N ASN A 108 1.73 -12.79 8.07
CA ASN A 108 2.82 -11.83 7.89
C ASN A 108 3.60 -11.56 9.20
N ASP A 109 3.51 -12.49 10.17
CA ASP A 109 4.21 -12.42 11.47
C ASP A 109 4.00 -11.08 12.22
N LEU A 110 2.79 -10.52 12.13
CA LEU A 110 2.36 -9.33 12.88
C LEU A 110 1.68 -9.73 14.19
N THR A 111 1.53 -8.77 15.11
CA THR A 111 0.65 -8.92 16.28
C THR A 111 -0.78 -9.22 15.79
N VAL A 112 -1.35 -10.34 16.24
CA VAL A 112 -2.67 -10.83 15.82
C VAL A 112 -3.75 -10.25 16.74
N ASP A 113 -3.99 -8.96 16.64
CA ASP A 113 -4.96 -8.22 17.46
C ASP A 113 -6.28 -7.92 16.71
N GLY A 114 -6.34 -8.16 15.40
CA GLY A 114 -7.50 -7.82 14.57
C GLY A 114 -7.64 -6.33 14.27
N ILE A 115 -6.64 -5.51 14.63
CA ILE A 115 -6.63 -4.07 14.45
C ILE A 115 -5.75 -3.70 13.26
N VAL A 116 -6.28 -2.88 12.36
CA VAL A 116 -5.53 -2.37 11.20
C VAL A 116 -4.92 -1.03 11.56
N GLY A 117 -3.80 -1.11 12.29
CA GLY A 117 -2.94 0.04 12.59
C GLY A 117 -1.87 0.27 11.51
N PRO A 118 -0.95 1.24 11.74
CA PRO A 118 0.07 1.64 10.76
C PRO A 118 0.94 0.48 10.24
N HIS A 119 1.31 -0.47 11.10
CA HIS A 119 2.10 -1.64 10.67
C HIS A 119 1.30 -2.58 9.76
N THR A 120 0.04 -2.87 10.12
CA THR A 120 -0.85 -3.70 9.28
C THR A 120 -1.06 -3.03 7.92
N TRP A 121 -1.31 -1.72 7.89
CA TRP A 121 -1.44 -0.95 6.65
C TRP A 121 -0.18 -1.01 5.79
N ALA A 122 0.99 -0.81 6.40
CA ALA A 122 2.26 -0.80 5.68
C ALA A 122 2.52 -2.12 4.95
N ILE A 123 2.22 -3.27 5.57
CA ILE A 123 2.38 -4.58 4.93
C ILE A 123 1.30 -4.78 3.86
N LEU A 124 0.05 -4.47 4.16
CA LEU A 124 -1.09 -4.69 3.26
C LEU A 124 -0.94 -3.92 1.93
N GLU A 125 -0.37 -2.72 1.98
CA GLU A 125 -0.11 -1.87 0.80
C GLU A 125 1.15 -2.25 0.03
N LEU A 126 2.12 -2.90 0.68
CA LEU A 126 3.35 -3.34 0.03
C LEU A 126 3.14 -4.61 -0.81
N ILE A 127 2.11 -5.40 -0.50
CA ILE A 127 1.82 -6.65 -1.19
C ILE A 127 1.03 -6.37 -2.48
N ASP A 128 1.65 -6.68 -3.61
CA ASP A 128 1.01 -6.69 -4.93
C ASP A 128 -0.03 -7.84 -5.00
N VAL A 129 -1.26 -7.52 -5.40
CA VAL A 129 -2.39 -8.43 -5.65
C VAL A 129 -3.15 -7.97 -6.87
#